data_AF-A0A0T5XCJ6-F1
#
_entry.id   AF-A0A0T5XCJ6-F1
#
_cell.length_a   1.000
_cell.length_b   1.000
_cell.length_c   1.000
_cell.angle_alpha   90.00
_cell.angle_beta   90.00
_cell.angle_gamma   90.00
#
_symmetry.space_group_name_H-M   'P 1'
#
loop_
_entity.id
_entity.type
_entity.pdbx_description
1 polymer ?
#
loop_
_entity_poly.entity_id
_entity_poly.type
_entity_poly.pdbx_seq_one_letter_code
_entity_poly.pdbx_strand_id
1 'polypeptide(L)'
;MQKNYAPKLGLKRLSPYDLRHDAALYFLRNGMNPFALQAIMGHSNLETTKHYIALVEADIREAQEKASPVKRLIGKNKRVR
;
A
#
# COMPACT_ATOMS: atom_id res chain seq x y z
N MET A 1 -6.73 21.83 0.95
CA MET A 1 -6.47 20.50 1.54
C MET A 1 -5.92 20.65 2.95
N GLN A 2 -4.66 21.05 3.10
CA GLN A 2 -3.95 21.21 4.38
C GLN A 2 -4.73 22.00 5.45
N LYS A 3 -5.15 23.25 5.20
CA LYS A 3 -5.77 24.09 6.24
C LYS A 3 -7.22 23.69 6.60
N ASN A 4 -7.98 23.14 5.65
CA ASN A 4 -9.42 22.93 5.82
C ASN A 4 -9.80 21.47 6.12
N TYR A 5 -9.04 20.51 5.59
CA TYR A 5 -9.37 19.08 5.67
C TYR A 5 -8.42 18.31 6.59
N ALA A 6 -7.14 18.67 6.65
CA ALA A 6 -6.19 17.97 7.53
C ALA A 6 -6.62 18.03 9.02
N PRO A 7 -7.09 19.18 9.58
CA PRO A 7 -7.57 19.23 10.96
C PRO A 7 -8.82 18.39 11.19
N LYS A 8 -9.74 18.35 10.21
CA LYS A 8 -10.98 17.56 10.28
C LYS A 8 -10.71 16.06 10.26
N LEU A 9 -9.62 15.64 9.64
CA LEU A 9 -9.17 14.24 9.56
C LEU A 9 -8.17 13.87 10.66
N GLY A 10 -7.82 14.79 11.57
CA GLY A 10 -6.79 14.57 12.58
C GLY A 10 -5.37 14.42 12.03
N LEU A 11 -5.13 14.85 10.80
CA LEU A 11 -3.84 14.74 10.12
C LEU A 11 -3.00 16.00 10.32
N LYS A 12 -1.70 15.83 10.64
CA LYS A 12 -0.73 16.94 10.71
C LYS A 12 -0.44 17.53 9.34
N ARG A 13 -0.47 16.72 8.28
CA ARG A 13 -0.19 17.11 6.89
C ARG A 13 -1.10 16.35 5.93
N LEU A 14 -1.61 17.07 4.94
CA LEU A 14 -2.38 16.55 3.82
C LEU A 14 -2.08 17.38 2.56
N SER A 15 -1.26 16.81 1.69
CA SER A 15 -0.89 17.37 0.39
C SER A 15 -1.58 16.62 -0.75
N PRO A 16 -1.71 17.24 -1.94
CA PRO A 16 -2.21 16.53 -3.13
C PRO A 16 -1.39 15.28 -3.49
N TYR A 17 -0.10 15.28 -3.16
CA TYR A 17 0.77 14.12 -3.36
C TYR A 17 0.36 12.93 -2.49
N ASP A 18 -0.01 13.19 -1.22
CA ASP A 18 -0.43 12.13 -0.29
C ASP A 18 -1.72 11.46 -0.79
N LEU A 19 -2.66 12.24 -1.32
CA LEU A 19 -3.89 11.71 -1.92
C LEU A 19 -3.63 10.92 -3.19
N ARG A 20 -2.71 11.39 -4.04
CA ARG A 20 -2.28 10.66 -5.25
C ARG A 20 -1.63 9.33 -4.89
N HIS A 21 -0.82 9.32 -3.84
CA HIS A 21 -0.16 8.12 -3.34
C HIS A 21 -1.18 7.10 -2.83
N ASP A 22 -2.13 7.55 -2.01
CA ASP A 22 -3.19 6.70 -1.45
C ASP A 22 -4.10 6.12 -2.54
N ALA A 23 -4.49 6.92 -3.53
CA ALA A 23 -5.26 6.45 -4.68
C ALA A 23 -4.53 5.35 -5.48
N ALA A 24 -3.21 5.52 -5.70
CA ALA A 24 -2.39 4.53 -6.40
C ALA A 24 -2.33 3.19 -5.65
N LEU A 25 -2.07 3.23 -4.34
CA LEU A 25 -2.08 2.04 -3.49
C LEU A 25 -3.46 1.38 -3.47
N TYR A 26 -4.52 2.17 -3.33
CA TYR A 26 -5.89 1.66 -3.31
C TYR A 26 -6.22 0.91 -4.60
N PHE A 27 -5.87 1.45 -5.77
CA PHE A 27 -6.11 0.78 -7.04
C PHE A 27 -5.33 -0.54 -7.17
N LEU A 28 -4.05 -0.55 -6.80
CA LEU A 28 -3.23 -1.77 -6.87
C LEU A 28 -3.72 -2.85 -5.89
N ARG A 29 -4.09 -2.47 -4.67
CA ARG A 29 -4.66 -3.40 -3.67
C ARG A 29 -5.97 -4.04 -4.15
N ASN A 30 -6.74 -3.32 -4.97
CA ASN A 30 -7.96 -3.84 -5.60
C ASN A 30 -7.69 -4.63 -6.90
N GLY A 31 -6.43 -4.94 -7.22
CA GLY A 31 -6.06 -5.76 -8.37
C GLY A 31 -5.98 -5.02 -9.71
N MET A 32 -5.88 -3.68 -9.70
CA MET A 32 -5.67 -2.93 -10.93
C MET A 32 -4.32 -3.29 -11.56
N ASN A 33 -4.32 -3.42 -12.89
CA ASN A 33 -3.08 -3.63 -13.64
C ASN A 33 -2.13 -2.42 -13.48
N PRO A 34 -0.85 -2.62 -13.10
CA PRO A 34 0.10 -1.53 -12.92
C PRO A 34 0.34 -0.66 -14.15
N PHE A 35 0.21 -1.22 -15.36
CA PHE A 35 0.31 -0.45 -16.61
C PHE A 35 -0.90 0.46 -16.82
N ALA A 36 -2.09 0.00 -16.43
CA ALA A 36 -3.29 0.84 -16.45
C ALA A 36 -3.19 1.96 -15.42
N LEU A 37 -2.68 1.67 -14.21
CA LEU A 37 -2.40 2.69 -13.21
C LEU A 37 -1.36 3.71 -13.73
N GLN A 38 -0.28 3.27 -14.37
CA GLN A 38 0.72 4.15 -14.95
C GLN A 38 0.09 5.13 -15.96
N ALA A 39 -0.80 4.64 -16.83
CA ALA A 39 -1.51 5.47 -17.80
C ALA A 39 -2.45 6.49 -17.12
N ILE A 40 -3.20 6.06 -16.10
CA ILE A 40 -4.10 6.94 -15.32
C ILE A 40 -3.32 8.05 -14.61
N MET A 41 -2.14 7.74 -14.09
CA MET A 41 -1.30 8.72 -13.39
C MET A 41 -0.46 9.58 -14.32
N GLY A 42 -0.43 9.28 -15.62
CA GLY A 42 0.39 9.99 -16.61
C GLY A 42 1.89 9.87 -16.37
N HIS A 43 2.34 8.77 -15.74
CA HIS A 43 3.77 8.56 -15.49
C HIS A 43 4.46 8.10 -16.77
N SER A 44 5.43 8.89 -17.25
CA SER A 44 6.27 8.53 -18.40
C SER A 44 7.15 7.31 -18.12
N ASN A 45 7.57 7.11 -16.87
CA ASN A 45 8.40 6.00 -16.44
C ASN A 45 7.68 5.11 -15.42
N LEU A 46 7.84 3.79 -15.56
CA LEU A 46 7.29 2.80 -14.62
C LEU A 46 7.98 2.84 -13.24
N GLU A 47 9.12 3.52 -13.11
CA GLU A 47 9.90 3.57 -11.87
C GLU A 47 9.08 4.07 -10.66
N THR A 48 8.28 5.11 -10.86
CA THR A 48 7.37 5.62 -9.82
C THR A 48 6.26 4.62 -9.50
N THR A 49 5.79 3.88 -10.51
CA THR A 49 4.76 2.83 -10.35
C THR A 49 5.30 1.61 -9.61
N LYS A 50 6.56 1.22 -9.83
CA LYS A 50 7.23 0.10 -9.14
C LYS A 50 7.26 0.29 -7.63
N HIS A 51 7.42 1.52 -7.15
CA HIS A 51 7.40 1.80 -5.73
C HIS A 51 6.05 1.44 -5.10
N TYR A 52 4.93 1.76 -5.77
CA TYR A 52 3.60 1.39 -5.30
C TYR A 52 3.36 -0.13 -5.34
N ILE A 53 3.85 -0.82 -6.38
CA ILE A 53 3.71 -2.27 -6.50
C ILE A 53 4.42 -2.98 -5.32
N ALA A 54 5.66 -2.59 -5.04
CA ALA A 54 6.43 -3.20 -3.95
C ALA A 54 5.77 -3.03 -2.58
N LEU A 55 5.12 -1.88 -2.34
CA LEU A 55 4.34 -1.63 -1.13
C LEU A 55 3.12 -2.55 -1.05
N VAL A 56 2.37 -2.70 -2.15
CA VAL A 56 1.19 -3.59 -2.17
C VAL A 56 1.58 -5.06 -2.00
N GLU A 57 2.67 -5.52 -2.61
CA GLU A 57 3.16 -6.90 -2.42
C GLU A 57 3.54 -7.17 -0.96
N ALA A 58 4.19 -6.20 -0.30
CA ALA A 58 4.51 -6.29 1.12
C ALA A 58 3.24 -6.38 1.98
N ASP A 59 2.23 -5.56 1.68
CA ASP A 59 0.94 -5.58 2.39
C ASP A 59 0.20 -6.91 2.22
N ILE A 60 0.13 -7.43 0.98
CA ILE A 60 -0.51 -8.72 0.68
C ILE A 60 0.20 -9.84 1.43
N ARG A 61 1.54 -9.82 1.44
CA ARG A 61 2.34 -10.80 2.19
C ARG A 61 2.07 -10.71 3.69
N GLU A 62 2.03 -9.52 4.26
CA GLU A 62 1.72 -9.33 5.69
C GLU A 62 0.31 -9.82 6.03
N ALA A 63 -0.67 -9.50 5.18
CA ALA A 63 -2.05 -9.95 5.34
C ALA A 63 -2.16 -11.48 5.25
N GLN A 64 -1.49 -12.10 4.28
CA GLN A 64 -1.43 -13.56 4.13
C GLN A 64 -0.75 -14.23 5.33
N GLU A 65 0.36 -13.67 5.81
CA GLU A 65 1.07 -14.16 7.00
C GLU A 65 0.22 -14.06 8.27
N LYS A 66 -0.60 -13.01 8.42
CA LYS A 66 -1.54 -12.86 9.54
C LYS A 66 -2.74 -13.81 9.43
N ALA A 67 -3.28 -14.00 8.23
CA ALA A 67 -4.46 -14.81 7.98
C ALA A 67 -4.16 -16.31 7.85
N SER A 68 -2.90 -16.70 7.61
CA SER A 68 -2.49 -18.08 7.34
C SER A 68 -2.86 -19.02 8.50
N PRO A 69 -3.78 -19.99 8.28
CA PRO A 69 -4.14 -20.99 9.28
C PRO A 69 -2.92 -21.87 9.63
N VAL A 70 -2.07 -22.14 8.64
CA VAL A 70 -0.84 -22.93 8.81
C VAL A 70 0.10 -22.27 9.81
N LYS A 71 0.25 -20.94 9.78
CA LYS A 71 1.12 -20.24 10.74
C LYS A 71 0.55 -20.25 12.17
N ARG A 72 -0.78 -20.21 12.30
CA ARG A 72 -1.48 -20.37 13.58
C ARG A 72 -1.32 -21.80 14.13
N LEU A 73 -1.30 -22.81 13.26
CA LEU A 73 -1.17 -24.22 13.63
C LEU A 73 0.28 -24.64 13.92
N ILE A 74 1.26 -24.13 13.17
CA ILE A 74 2.67 -24.55 13.30
C ILE A 74 3.34 -23.97 14.57
N GLY A 75 2.77 -22.92 15.18
CA GLY A 75 3.32 -22.33 16.40
C GLY A 75 4.70 -21.68 16.18
N LYS A 76 4.99 -20.60 16.91
CA LYS A 76 6.36 -20.06 16.91
C LYS A 76 7.26 -21.10 17.59
N ASN A 77 7.97 -21.92 16.82
CA ASN A 77 9.12 -22.65 17.34
C ASN A 77 10.09 -21.60 17.90
N LYS A 78 10.01 -21.36 19.22
CA LYS A 78 11.05 -20.68 19.97
C LYS A 78 12.30 -21.49 19.69
N ARG A 79 13.23 -20.94 18.92
CA ARG A 79 14.61 -21.44 18.89
C ARG A 79 15.09 -21.37 20.33
N VAL A 80 15.07 -22.51 21.01
CA VAL A 80 15.76 -22.70 22.28
C VAL A 80 17.24 -22.61 21.92
N ARG A 81 17.88 -21.63 22.54
CA ARG A 81 19.29 -21.31 22.36
C ARG A 81 20.15 -22.29 23.14
#